data_AF-A0A9E2KTV8-F1
#
_entry.id   AF-A0A9E2KTV8-F1
#
_cell.length_a   1.000
_cell.length_b   1.000
_cell.length_c   1.000
_cell.angle_alpha   90.00
_cell.angle_beta   90.00
_cell.angle_gamma   90.00
#
_symmetry.space_group_name_H-M   'P 1'
#
loop_
_entity.id
_entity.type
_entity.pdbx_description
1 polymer ?
#
loop_
_entity_poly.entity_id
_entity_poly.type
_entity_poly.pdbx_seq_one_letter_code
_entity_poly.pdbx_strand_id
1 'polypeptide(L)' 'EEIDSVTTISKAYKYHYPSMYQDFSKGRPTEVDYINGYIAKIGRENDYICRTHEFLIHEVHMAEMMRKYHHQQENTIQYS' A
#
# COMPACT_ATOMS: atom_id res chain seq x y z
N GLU A 1 8.49 -6.27 23.64
CA GLU A 1 9.05 -4.93 23.32
C GLU A 1 8.61 -4.47 21.93
N GLU A 2 9.14 -5.00 20.82
CA GLU A 2 8.78 -4.51 19.46
C GLU A 2 7.32 -4.78 19.05
N ILE A 3 6.82 -6.00 19.27
CA ILE A 3 5.41 -6.35 18.96
C ILE A 3 4.43 -5.51 19.79
N ASP A 4 4.79 -5.24 21.05
CA ASP A 4 3.98 -4.41 21.95
C ASP A 4 3.94 -2.95 21.47
N SER A 5 5.06 -2.45 20.93
CA SER A 5 5.12 -1.11 20.32
C SER A 5 4.15 -0.99 19.14
N VAL A 6 4.21 -1.93 18.19
CA VAL A 6 3.29 -1.96 17.03
C VAL A 6 1.83 -2.01 17.48
N THR A 7 1.53 -2.86 18.47
CA THR A 7 0.16 -3.02 19.00
C THR A 7 -0.31 -1.76 19.72
N THR A 8 0.57 -1.12 20.49
CA THR A 8 0.27 0.11 21.24
C THR A 8 -0.04 1.26 20.28
N ILE A 9 0.80 1.47 19.27
CA ILE A 9 0.57 2.50 18.26
C ILE A 9 -0.70 2.22 17.46
N SER A 10 -0.93 0.97 17.04
CA SER A 10 -2.15 0.59 16.31
C SER A 10 -3.43 0.91 17.10
N LYS A 11 -3.41 0.67 18.42
CA LYS A 11 -4.53 1.01 19.31
C LYS A 11 -4.67 2.52 19.51
N ALA A 12 -3.57 3.24 19.73
CA ALA A 12 -3.59 4.69 19.93
C ALA A 12 -4.09 5.44 18.68
N TYR A 13 -3.74 4.95 17.49
CA TYR A 13 -4.10 5.55 16.21
C TYR A 13 -5.33 4.92 15.55
N LYS A 14 -6.18 4.19 16.29
CA LYS A 14 -7.34 3.43 15.77
C LYS A 14 -8.25 4.19 14.79
N TYR A 15 -8.43 5.50 14.99
CA TYR A 15 -9.30 6.34 14.14
C TYR A 15 -8.55 7.19 13.11
N HIS A 16 -7.24 6.98 12.96
CA HIS A 16 -6.41 7.70 11.99
C HIS A 16 -6.20 6.83 10.75
N TYR A 17 -6.40 7.44 9.58
CA TYR A 17 -6.03 6.79 8.33
C TYR A 17 -4.50 6.79 8.16
N PRO A 18 -3.88 5.63 7.88
CA PRO A 18 -2.44 5.54 7.64
C PRO A 18 -1.97 6.39 6.45
N SER A 19 -0.69 6.79 6.42
CA SER A 19 -0.08 7.60 5.34
C SER A 19 -0.36 7.03 3.95
N MET A 20 -0.10 5.75 3.74
CA MET A 20 -0.37 5.07 2.47
C MET A 20 -1.83 5.17 2.02
N TYR A 21 -2.80 5.08 2.94
CA TYR A 21 -4.21 5.27 2.59
C TYR A 21 -4.48 6.74 2.18
N GLN A 22 -3.83 7.69 2.85
CA GLN A 22 -3.96 9.10 2.48
C GLN A 22 -3.36 9.38 1.10
N ASP A 23 -2.21 8.78 0.76
CA ASP A 23 -1.64 8.90 -0.58
C ASP A 23 -2.54 8.28 -1.63
N PHE A 24 -3.05 7.07 -1.36
CA PHE A 24 -4.00 6.39 -2.23
C PHE A 24 -5.25 7.24 -2.49
N SER A 25 -5.89 7.74 -1.43
CA SER A 25 -7.12 8.54 -1.53
C SER A 25 -6.91 9.89 -2.21
N LYS A 26 -5.70 10.46 -2.14
CA LYS A 26 -5.31 11.70 -2.85
C LYS A 26 -4.75 11.45 -4.25
N GLY A 27 -4.78 10.21 -4.74
CA GLY A 27 -4.29 9.89 -6.08
C GLY A 27 -2.76 9.83 -6.21
N ARG A 28 -2.01 9.95 -5.11
CA ARG A 28 -0.55 9.89 -5.09
C ARG A 28 -0.06 8.44 -5.14
N PRO A 29 1.18 8.19 -5.60
CA PRO A 29 1.83 6.89 -5.43
C PRO A 29 2.01 6.59 -3.95
N THR A 30 1.73 5.36 -3.54
CA THR A 30 1.99 4.89 -2.19
C THR A 30 3.45 4.47 -2.00
N GLU A 31 3.85 4.31 -0.74
CA GLU A 31 5.18 3.85 -0.34
C GLU A 31 5.31 2.31 -0.24
N VAL A 32 4.37 1.54 -0.82
CA VAL A 32 4.30 0.08 -0.64
C VAL A 32 5.58 -0.65 -1.06
N ASP A 33 6.22 -0.19 -2.13
CA ASP A 33 7.48 -0.79 -2.63
C ASP A 33 8.66 -0.50 -1.71
N TYR A 34 8.69 0.68 -1.08
CA TYR A 34 9.76 1.08 -0.18
C TYR A 34 9.67 0.37 1.17
N ILE A 35 8.47 0.01 1.62
CA ILE A 35 8.25 -0.69 2.90
C ILE A 35 8.16 -2.20 2.66
N ASN A 36 7.06 -2.67 2.06
CA ASN A 36 6.80 -4.09 1.86
C ASN A 36 7.72 -4.68 0.80
N GLY A 37 7.98 -3.95 -0.28
CA GLY A 37 8.90 -4.39 -1.34
C GLY A 37 10.32 -4.59 -0.82
N TYR A 38 10.79 -3.70 0.06
CA TYR A 38 12.09 -3.85 0.71
C TYR A 38 12.15 -5.08 1.63
N ILE A 39 11.12 -5.33 2.44
CA ILE A 39 11.04 -6.54 3.28
C ILE A 39 11.01 -7.82 2.43
N ALA A 40 10.24 -7.82 1.33
CA ALA A 40 10.18 -8.96 0.41
C ALA A 40 11.55 -9.21 -0.26
N LYS A 41 12.23 -8.14 -0.69
CA LYS A 41 13.58 -8.21 -1.26
C LYS A 41 14.57 -8.84 -0.27
N ILE A 42 14.65 -8.33 0.96
CA ILE A 42 15.53 -8.90 2.00
C ILE A 42 15.19 -10.37 2.26
N GLY A 43 13.90 -10.72 2.32
CA GLY A 43 13.46 -12.11 2.48
C GLY A 43 14.07 -13.00 1.39
N ARG A 44 13.93 -12.62 0.12
CA ARG A 44 14.44 -13.38 -1.02
C ARG A 44 15.98 -13.50 -1.01
N GLU A 45 16.68 -12.45 -0.59
CA GLU A 45 18.14 -12.47 -0.42
C GLU A 45 18.60 -13.44 0.69
N ASN A 46 17.71 -13.84 1.58
CA ASN A 46 17.96 -14.76 2.69
C ASN A 46 17.15 -16.08 2.57
N ASP A 47 16.82 -16.49 1.34
CA ASP A 47 16.07 -17.72 1.03
C ASP A 47 14.70 -17.85 1.73
N TYR A 48 14.06 -16.72 2.05
CA TYR A 48 12.76 -16.65 2.69
C TYR A 48 11.71 -15.97 1.80
N ILE A 49 10.51 -16.55 1.75
CA ILE A 49 9.39 -15.99 0.96
C ILE A 49 8.44 -15.24 1.89
N CYS A 50 8.45 -13.91 1.79
CA CYS A 50 7.57 -13.00 2.51
C CYS A 50 6.16 -12.94 1.87
N ARG A 51 5.44 -14.07 1.84
CA ARG A 51 4.17 -14.23 1.08
C ARG A 51 3.16 -13.09 1.32
N THR A 52 2.96 -12.68 2.58
CA THR A 52 2.02 -11.61 2.92
C THR A 52 2.48 -10.25 2.39
N HIS A 53 3.78 -9.95 2.45
CA HIS A 53 4.29 -8.69 1.91
C HIS A 53 4.19 -8.66 0.38
N GLU A 54 4.57 -9.75 -0.29
CA GLU A 54 4.44 -9.89 -1.74
C GLU A 54 2.99 -9.73 -2.20
N PHE A 55 2.06 -10.41 -1.53
CA PHE A 55 0.63 -10.27 -1.80
C PHE A 55 0.15 -8.81 -1.62
N LEU A 56 0.50 -8.15 -0.51
CA LEU A 56 0.10 -6.77 -0.25
C LEU A 56 0.61 -5.78 -1.30
N ILE A 57 1.84 -5.95 -1.81
CA ILE A 57 2.39 -5.10 -2.87
C ILE A 57 1.49 -5.19 -4.11
N HIS A 58 1.18 -6.41 -4.54
CA HIS A 58 0.33 -6.65 -5.71
C HIS A 58 -1.06 -6.04 -5.55
N GLU A 59 -1.71 -6.24 -4.41
CA GLU A 59 -3.05 -5.67 -4.16
C GLU A 59 -3.05 -4.14 -4.18
N VAL A 60 -2.02 -3.51 -3.62
CA VAL A 60 -1.92 -2.04 -3.61
C VAL A 60 -1.68 -1.50 -5.02
N HIS A 61 -0.75 -2.07 -5.80
CA HIS A 61 -0.55 -1.66 -7.19
C HIS A 61 -1.80 -1.87 -8.04
N MET A 62 -2.52 -2.98 -7.84
CA MET A 62 -3.79 -3.23 -8.51
C MET A 62 -4.83 -2.15 -8.17
N ALA A 63 -4.98 -1.82 -6.89
CA ALA A 63 -5.89 -0.76 -6.46
C ALA A 63 -5.50 0.61 -7.05
N GLU A 64 -4.22 0.95 -7.11
CA GLU A 64 -3.72 2.20 -7.71
C GLU A 64 -4.01 2.25 -9.21
N MET A 65 -3.84 1.13 -9.92
CA MET A 65 -4.14 1.00 -11.35
C MET A 65 -5.63 1.17 -11.62
N MET A 66 -6.49 0.46 -10.88
CA MET A 66 -7.94 0.56 -11.01
C MET A 66 -8.44 1.99 -10.78
N ARG A 67 -7.88 2.68 -9.78
CA ARG A 67 -8.18 4.09 -9.53
C ARG A 67 -7.83 4.95 -10.75
N LYS A 68 -6.62 4.80 -11.31
CA LYS A 68 -6.19 5.57 -12.50
C LYS A 68 -7.13 5.31 -13.69
N TYR A 69 -7.52 4.06 -13.91
CA TYR A 69 -8.41 3.67 -14.99
C TYR A 69 -9.81 4.30 -14.85
N HIS A 70 -10.40 4.30 -13.66
CA HIS A 70 -11.70 4.95 -13.42
C HIS A 70 -11.67 6.46 -13.68
N HIS A 71 -10.64 7.17 -13.20
CA HIS A 71 -10.51 8.61 -13.46
C HIS A 71 -10.29 8.93 -14.95
N GLN A 72 -9.59 8.05 -15.69
CA GLN A 72 -9.41 8.21 -17.13
C GLN A 72 -10.72 8.04 -17.92
N GLN A 73 -11.55 7.07 -17.53
CA GLN A 73 -12.86 6.85 -18.15
C GLN A 73 -13.82 8.02 -17.91
N GLU A 74 -13.90 8.53 -16.67
CA GLU A 74 -14.72 9.70 -16.35
C GLU A 74 -14.32 10.93 -17.18
N ASN A 75 -13.00 11.20 -17.27
CA ASN A 75 -12.50 12.27 -18.12
C ASN A 75 -12.87 12.05 -19.59
N THR A 76 -12.74 10.83 -20.10
CA THR A 76 -13.06 10.52 -21.51
C THR A 76 -14.54 10.79 -21.83
N ILE A 77 -15.46 10.42 -20.94
CA ILE A 77 -16.90 10.66 -21.08
C ILE A 77 -17.25 12.15 -21.00
N GLN A 78 -16.52 12.93 -20.19
CA GLN A 78 -16.78 14.36 -20.04
C GLN A 78 -16.42 15.19 -21.29
N TYR A 79 -15.45 14.73 -22.10
CA TYR A 79 -14.98 15.44 -23.29
C TYR A 79 -15.48 14.84 -24.62
N SER A 80 -16.42 13.88 -24.56
CA SER A 80 -17.12 13.28 -25.71
C SER A 80 -18.58 13.72 -25.77
#